data_AF-A0A944GR27-F1
#
_entry.id   AF-A0A944GR27-F1
#
_cell.length_a   1.000
_cell.length_b   1.000
_cell.length_c   1.000
_cell.angle_alpha   90.00
_cell.angle_beta   90.00
_cell.angle_gamma   90.00
#
_symmetry.space_group_name_H-M   'P 1'
#
loop_
_entity.id
_entity.type
_entity.pdbx_description
1 polymer ?
#
loop_
_entity_poly.entity_id
_entity_poly.type
_entity_poly.pdbx_seq_one_letter_code
_entity_poly.pdbx_strand_id
1 'polypeptide(L)' 'CSEDDQEYVVYRKLYGDCSLWIRPKAMFLSEVDHAKYPQVQQRYRFELQDIPSVAHPE' A
#
# COMPACT_ATOMS: atom_id res chain seq x y z
N CYS A 1 -19.62 -24.51 -2.87
CA CYS A 1 -18.44 -24.04 -2.13
C CYS A 1 -17.85 -22.89 -2.93
N SER A 2 -18.05 -21.64 -2.51
CA SER A 2 -17.33 -20.53 -3.11
C SER A 2 -15.98 -20.46 -2.42
N GLU A 3 -14.98 -21.07 -3.04
CA GLU A 3 -13.57 -20.82 -2.74
C GLU A 3 -13.24 -19.47 -3.37
N ASP A 4 -13.57 -18.39 -2.67
CA ASP A 4 -13.10 -17.07 -3.06
C ASP A 4 -11.60 -17.02 -2.73
N ASP A 5 -10.79 -17.36 -3.74
CA ASP A 5 -9.32 -17.27 -3.75
C ASP A 5 -8.88 -15.79 -3.73
N GLN A 6 -9.33 -15.06 -2.72
CA GLN A 6 -9.09 -13.64 -2.58
C GLN A 6 -7.73 -13.46 -1.93
N GLU A 7 -6.78 -12.99 -2.72
CA GLU A 7 -5.46 -12.64 -2.23
C GLU A 7 -5.53 -11.40 -1.33
N TYR A 8 -4.83 -11.45 -0.19
CA TYR A 8 -4.72 -10.35 0.76
C TYR A 8 -3.27 -9.89 0.88
N VAL A 9 -3.09 -8.59 1.10
CA VAL A 9 -1.81 -7.96 1.38
C VAL A 9 -1.76 -7.55 2.84
N VAL A 10 -0.70 -7.98 3.52
CA VAL A 10 -0.42 -7.62 4.92
C VAL A 10 0.76 -6.65 4.94
N TYR A 11 0.58 -5.48 5.55
CA TYR A 11 1.63 -4.46 5.65
C TYR A 11 1.61 -3.79 7.02
N ARG A 12 2.73 -3.17 7.41
CA ARG A 12 2.82 -2.35 8.62
C ARG A 12 2.87 -0.89 8.24
N LYS A 13 2.23 -0.06 9.04
CA LYS A 13 2.38 1.40 8.93
C LYS A 13 3.82 1.75 9.32
N LEU A 14 4.43 2.70 8.60
CA LEU A 14 5.74 3.26 8.96
C LEU A 14 5.61 4.51 9.86
N TYR A 15 4.41 4.78 10.35
CA TYR A 15 4.08 5.93 11.19
C TYR A 15 3.22 5.50 12.38
N GLY A 16 3.34 6.21 13.51
CA GLY A 16 2.64 5.88 14.76
C GLY A 16 3.12 4.56 15.36
N ASP A 17 2.19 3.71 15.83
CA ASP A 17 2.48 2.46 16.54
C ASP A 17 2.97 1.31 15.63
N CYS A 18 3.35 1.59 14.39
CA CYS A 18 3.77 0.60 13.40
C CYS A 18 2.83 -0.61 13.26
N SER A 19 1.52 -0.40 13.48
CA SER A 19 0.55 -1.48 13.59
C SER A 19 0.40 -2.26 12.29
N LEU A 20 0.00 -3.52 12.40
CA LEU A 20 -0.24 -4.44 11.29
C LEU A 20 -1.63 -4.21 10.68
N TRP A 21 -1.70 -4.12 9.34
CA TRP A 21 -2.92 -3.93 8.58
C TRP A 21 -3.03 -4.98 7.48
N ILE A 22 -4.26 -5.39 7.17
CA ILE A 22 -4.59 -6.33 6.10
C ILE A 22 -5.61 -5.70 5.15
N ARG A 23 -5.42 -5.90 3.84
CA ARG A 23 -6.31 -5.38 2.80
C ARG A 23 -6.42 -6.35 1.61
N PRO A 24 -7.57 -6.47 0.95
CA PRO A 24 -7.69 -7.25 -0.29
C PRO A 24 -6.74 -6.71 -1.38
N LYS A 25 -6.03 -7.61 -2.07
CA LYS A 25 -5.05 -7.27 -3.13
C LYS A 25 -5.67 -6.43 -4.25
N ALA A 26 -6.90 -6.76 -4.67
CA ALA A 26 -7.63 -6.01 -5.69
C ALA A 26 -7.85 -4.53 -5.30
N MET A 27 -8.06 -4.25 -4.01
CA MET A 27 -8.16 -2.88 -3.53
C MET A 27 -6.80 -2.21 -3.35
N PHE A 28 -5.76 -2.98 -3.03
CA PHE A 28 -4.40 -2.49 -2.86
C PHE A 28 -3.79 -2.03 -4.19
N LEU A 29 -3.96 -2.83 -5.25
CA LEU A 29 -3.48 -2.52 -6.60
C LEU A 29 -4.46 -1.67 -7.41
N SER A 30 -5.38 -0.95 -6.75
CA SER A 30 -6.30 -0.06 -7.46
C SER A 30 -5.57 1.17 -7.98
N GLU A 31 -5.94 1.63 -9.18
CA GLU A 31 -5.38 2.82 -9.81
C GLU A 31 -5.73 4.08 -8.99
N VAL A 32 -4.81 5.05 -8.96
CA VAL A 32 -5.10 6.36 -8.38
C VAL A 32 -6.03 7.12 -9.31
N ASP A 33 -7.00 7.80 -8.73
CA ASP A 33 -7.84 8.71 -9.50
C ASP A 33 -7.04 9.99 -9.82
N HIS A 34 -6.46 10.02 -11.02
CA HIS A 34 -5.68 11.14 -11.53
C HIS A 34 -6.55 12.38 -11.85
N ALA A 35 -7.87 12.23 -11.98
CA ALA A 35 -8.77 13.37 -12.16
C ALA A 35 -8.93 14.15 -10.86
N LYS A 36 -8.99 13.45 -9.73
CA LYS A 36 -9.00 14.06 -8.40
C LYS A 36 -7.60 14.52 -7.94
N TYR A 37 -6.55 13.78 -8.32
CA TYR A 37 -5.17 14.05 -7.90
C TYR A 37 -4.22 14.17 -9.10
N PRO A 38 -4.28 15.30 -9.85
CA PRO A 38 -3.50 15.47 -11.08
C PRO A 38 -1.98 15.56 -10.87
N GLN A 39 -1.53 15.82 -9.64
CA GLN A 39 -0.09 15.96 -9.31
C GLN A 39 0.57 14.63 -8.90
N VAL A 40 -0.22 13.57 -8.74
CA VAL A 40 0.30 12.26 -8.34
C VAL A 40 0.82 11.55 -9.58
N GLN A 41 2.14 11.34 -9.64
CA GLN A 41 2.80 10.59 -10.70
C GLN A 41 2.68 9.07 -10.51
N GLN A 42 2.24 8.64 -9.33
CA GLN A 42 2.07 7.23 -8.98
C GLN A 42 0.84 6.65 -9.69
N ARG A 43 1.01 5.50 -10.34
CA ARG A 43 -0.08 4.84 -11.08
C ARG A 43 -1.04 4.12 -10.13
N TYR A 44 -0.51 3.46 -9.11
CA TYR A 44 -1.30 2.69 -8.14
C TYR A 44 -1.35 3.37 -6.78
N ARG A 45 -2.43 3.15 -6.02
CA ARG A 45 -2.58 3.73 -4.67
C ARG A 45 -1.46 3.31 -3.72
N PHE A 46 -0.89 2.13 -3.94
CA PHE A 46 0.29 1.65 -3.25
C PHE A 46 1.30 1.22 -4.32
N GLU A 47 2.33 2.05 -4.50
CA GLU A 47 3.44 1.77 -5.41
C GLU A 47 4.70 1.47 -4.60
N LEU A 48 5.52 0.55 -5.11
CA LEU A 48 6.82 0.27 -4.51
C LEU A 48 7.72 1.50 -4.72
N GLN A 49 8.01 2.20 -3.63
CA GLN A 49 9.01 3.26 -3.63
C GLN A 49 10.28 2.75 -2.97
N ASP A 50 11.40 2.99 -3.63
CA ASP A 50 12.72 2.79 -3.03
C ASP A 50 12.99 3.97 -2.09
N ILE A 51 12.71 3.77 -0.80
CA ILE A 51 12.93 4.77 0.24
C ILE A 51 14.12 4.28 1.07
N PRO A 52 15.21 5.07 1.20
CA PRO A 52 16.30 4.69 2.08
C PRO A 52 15.79 4.59 3.52
N SER A 53 16.04 3.46 4.17
CA SER A 53 15.67 3.27 5.58
C SER A 53 16.40 4.30 6.43
N VAL A 54 15.64 5.18 7.08
CA VAL A 54 16.16 6.16 8.05
C VAL A 54 16.27 5.58 9.45
N ALA A 55 16.35 4.25 9.59
CA ALA A 55 16.67 3.62 10.87
C ALA A 55 18.09 4.05 11.27
N HIS A 56 18.18 5.18 11.95
CA HIS A 56 19.41 5.67 12.56
C HIS A 56 19.86 4.59 13.56
N PRO A 57 21.03 3.96 13.34
CA PRO A 57 21.66 3.18 14.39
C PRO A 57 22.22 4.19 15.40
N GLU A 58 21.54 4.36 16.53
CA GLU A 58 22.19 4.85 17.75
C GLU A 58 22.67 3.65 18.58
#